data_AF-A8PAU5-F1
#
_entry.id   AF-A8PAU5-F1
#
_cell.length_a   1.000
_cell.length_b   1.000
_cell.length_c   1.000
_cell.angle_alpha   90.00
_cell.angle_beta   90.00
_cell.angle_gamma   90.00
#
_symmetry.space_group_name_H-M   'P 1'
#
loop_
_entity.id
_entity.type
_entity.pdbx_description
1 polymer ?
#
loop_
_entity_poly.entity_id
_entity_poly.type
_entity_poly.pdbx_seq_one_letter_code
_entity_poly.pdbx_strand_id
1 'polypeptide(L)'
;MCECLQIRIDKLEARCKQISTLRRIIREKTGVQDGGIIVRDPATSYDDDGARLIQVQLKAELDAALALANEIPERAALHFNAKDKETMHLSDLDGLNLSELIQFQQSLMKAWAGVEKLLLESYLRRSTRDRTPLYRKIETPQIRLLRQLIKDFAAEALHGGWKLIGQVEALLVEVSSAELFEFPSS
;
A
#
# COMPACT_ATOMS: atom_id res chain seq x y z
N MET A 1 -12.56 12.05 -3.46
CA MET A 1 -11.41 11.23 -3.04
C MET A 1 -11.97 10.15 -2.18
N CYS A 2 -11.61 8.88 -2.38
CA CYS A 2 -11.67 7.96 -1.24
C CYS A 2 -10.55 8.39 -0.30
N GLU A 3 -10.76 9.47 0.45
CA GLU A 3 -9.86 9.92 1.52
C GLU A 3 -9.52 8.74 2.44
N CYS A 4 -10.47 7.81 2.54
CA CYS A 4 -10.28 6.47 3.06
C CYS A 4 -9.03 5.76 2.53
N LEU A 5 -8.86 5.55 1.22
CA LEU A 5 -7.70 4.84 0.64
C LEU A 5 -6.38 5.57 0.90
N GLN A 6 -6.32 6.89 0.65
CA GLN A 6 -5.11 7.68 0.86
C GLN A 6 -4.61 7.56 2.31
N ILE A 7 -5.51 7.71 3.30
CA ILE A 7 -5.16 7.59 4.72
C ILE A 7 -4.59 6.20 5.05
N ARG A 8 -5.08 5.13 4.41
CA ARG A 8 -4.55 3.76 4.64
C ARG A 8 -3.17 3.61 4.05
N ILE A 9 -2.95 4.11 2.84
CA ILE A 9 -1.65 4.08 2.16
C ILE A 9 -0.60 4.86 2.97
N ASP A 10 -0.96 6.05 3.46
CA ASP A 10 -0.03 6.88 4.27
C ASP A 10 0.30 6.20 5.61
N LYS A 11 -0.69 5.59 6.27
CA LYS A 11 -0.47 4.79 7.48
C LYS A 11 0.40 3.57 7.19
N LEU A 12 0.18 2.88 6.08
CA LEU A 12 0.98 1.74 5.66
C LEU A 12 2.44 2.15 5.44
N GLU A 13 2.68 3.27 4.77
CA GLU A 13 4.03 3.83 4.58
C GLU A 13 4.71 4.11 5.93
N ALA A 14 4.01 4.78 6.85
CA ALA A 14 4.54 5.08 8.19
C ALA A 14 4.90 3.79 8.95
N ARG A 15 4.06 2.76 8.87
CA ARG A 15 4.32 1.44 9.46
C ARG A 15 5.53 0.76 8.82
N CYS A 16 5.67 0.81 7.50
CA CYS A 16 6.83 0.24 6.80
C CYS A 16 8.15 0.93 7.19
N LYS A 17 8.14 2.24 7.44
CA LYS A 17 9.29 2.97 7.98
C LYS A 17 9.62 2.54 9.41
N GLN A 18 8.61 2.32 10.25
CA GLN A 18 8.80 1.80 11.60
C GLN A 18 9.37 0.37 11.59
N ILE A 19 8.82 -0.52 10.76
CA ILE A 19 9.32 -1.89 10.55
C ILE A 19 10.79 -1.88 10.15
N SER A 20 11.16 -1.05 9.16
CA SER A 20 12.56 -0.89 8.73
C SER A 20 13.47 -0.42 9.86
N THR A 21 13.00 0.51 10.69
CA THR A 21 13.73 1.03 11.85
C THR A 21 13.91 -0.05 12.92
N LEU A 22 12.86 -0.80 13.25
CA LEU A 22 12.92 -1.88 14.24
C LEU A 22 13.86 -3.00 13.77
N ARG A 23 13.80 -3.38 12.49
CA ARG A 23 14.74 -4.36 11.90
C ARG A 23 16.19 -3.90 12.04
N ARG A 24 16.47 -2.61 11.83
CA ARG A 24 17.82 -2.05 12.02
C ARG A 24 18.26 -2.14 13.50
N ILE A 25 17.40 -1.76 14.44
CA ILE A 25 17.72 -1.81 15.87
C ILE A 25 17.97 -3.26 16.34
N ILE A 26 17.17 -4.22 15.87
CA ILE A 26 17.37 -5.65 16.19
C ILE A 26 18.74 -6.11 15.70
N ARG A 27 19.14 -5.74 14.47
CA ARG A 27 20.46 -6.07 13.91
C ARG A 27 21.59 -5.50 14.75
N GLU A 28 21.50 -4.22 15.11
CA GLU A 28 22.48 -3.54 15.96
C GLU A 28 22.63 -4.24 17.32
N LYS A 29 21.52 -4.70 17.93
CA LYS A 29 21.54 -5.40 19.22
C LYS A 29 22.04 -6.84 19.16
N THR A 30 21.90 -7.52 18.03
CA THR A 30 22.23 -8.95 17.85
C THR A 30 23.57 -9.20 17.15
N GLY A 31 24.17 -8.16 16.55
CA GLY A 31 25.41 -8.29 15.77
C GLY A 31 25.19 -8.90 14.37
N VAL A 32 23.96 -8.89 13.86
CA VAL A 32 23.62 -9.43 12.53
C VAL A 32 23.93 -8.38 11.45
N GLN A 33 24.74 -8.75 10.44
CA GLN A 33 24.96 -7.92 9.25
C GLN A 33 23.98 -8.26 8.11
N ASP A 34 23.94 -7.42 7.07
CA ASP A 34 23.12 -7.67 5.87
C ASP A 34 23.47 -9.05 5.26
N GLY A 35 22.44 -9.90 5.11
CA GLY A 35 22.59 -11.30 4.66
C GLY A 35 22.30 -12.36 5.73
N GLY A 36 21.93 -11.98 6.95
CA GLY A 36 21.53 -12.93 8.00
C GLY A 36 22.69 -13.65 8.69
N ILE A 37 23.93 -13.24 8.41
CA ILE A 37 25.12 -13.77 9.09
C ILE A 37 25.29 -13.00 10.41
N ILE A 38 25.27 -13.73 11.52
CA ILE A 38 25.58 -13.21 12.85
C ILE A 38 27.11 -13.09 12.94
N VAL A 39 27.62 -11.86 12.94
CA VAL A 39 29.04 -11.56 13.14
C VAL A 39 29.18 -10.93 14.52
N ARG A 40 29.31 -11.78 15.54
CA ARG A 40 29.51 -11.33 16.92
C ARG A 40 30.98 -11.03 17.16
N ASP A 41 31.29 -9.79 17.51
CA ASP A 41 32.59 -9.41 18.05
C ASP A 41 32.67 -9.88 19.51
N PRO A 42 33.62 -10.77 19.87
CA PRO A 42 33.78 -11.25 21.24
C PRO A 42 34.14 -10.14 22.25
N ALA A 43 34.55 -8.95 21.80
CA ALA A 43 34.78 -7.80 22.67
C ALA A 43 33.50 -6.98 22.97
N THR A 44 32.39 -7.26 22.28
CA THR A 44 31.14 -6.50 22.40
C THR A 44 30.07 -7.31 23.15
N SER A 45 29.48 -6.72 24.18
CA SER A 45 28.31 -7.31 24.84
C SER A 45 27.06 -7.05 24.00
N TYR A 46 26.39 -8.12 23.54
CA TYR A 46 25.12 -8.05 22.82
C TYR A 46 23.92 -8.20 23.77
N ASP A 47 22.80 -7.58 23.40
CA ASP A 47 21.57 -7.52 24.20
C ASP A 47 20.46 -8.33 23.51
N ASP A 48 20.60 -9.66 23.58
CA ASP A 48 19.69 -10.61 22.93
C ASP A 48 18.27 -10.56 23.54
N ASP A 49 18.15 -10.32 24.86
CA ASP A 49 16.85 -10.17 25.53
C ASP A 49 16.15 -8.87 25.13
N GLY A 50 16.88 -7.75 25.03
CA GLY A 50 16.35 -6.50 24.48
C GLY A 50 15.99 -6.62 23.00
N ALA A 51 16.71 -7.43 22.22
CA ALA A 51 16.35 -7.72 20.83
C ALA A 51 15.04 -8.51 20.72
N ARG A 52 14.83 -9.51 21.58
CA ARG A 52 13.56 -10.29 21.65
C ARG A 52 12.35 -9.40 21.94
N LEU A 53 12.47 -8.44 22.86
CA LEU A 53 11.39 -7.49 23.14
C LEU A 53 11.03 -6.65 21.90
N ILE A 54 12.03 -6.23 21.13
CA ILE A 54 11.84 -5.46 19.90
C ILE A 54 11.29 -6.32 18.76
N GLN A 55 11.61 -7.62 18.72
CA GLN A 55 11.00 -8.57 17.77
C GLN A 55 9.48 -8.70 17.99
N VAL A 56 9.02 -8.74 19.24
CA VAL A 56 7.58 -8.73 19.55
C VAL A 56 6.92 -7.46 19.01
N GLN A 57 7.58 -6.30 19.16
CA GLN A 57 7.09 -5.05 18.58
C GLN A 57 7.08 -5.08 17.05
N LEU A 58 8.14 -5.60 16.42
CA LEU A 58 8.25 -5.75 14.97
C LEU A 58 7.09 -6.60 14.41
N LYS A 59 6.76 -7.70 15.08
CA LYS A 59 5.64 -8.57 14.70
C LYS A 59 4.30 -7.83 14.77
N ALA A 60 4.05 -7.09 15.86
CA ALA A 60 2.83 -6.29 15.99
C ALA A 60 2.72 -5.21 14.89
N GLU A 61 3.84 -4.59 14.50
CA GLU A 61 3.88 -3.61 13.40
C GLU A 61 3.63 -4.26 12.03
N LEU A 62 4.13 -5.48 11.79
CA LEU A 62 3.86 -6.26 10.58
C LEU A 62 2.39 -6.67 10.48
N ASP A 63 1.80 -7.17 11.57
CA ASP A 63 0.37 -7.52 11.61
C ASP A 63 -0.51 -6.28 11.34
N ALA A 64 -0.15 -5.13 11.91
CA ALA A 64 -0.84 -3.88 11.65
C ALA A 64 -0.67 -3.40 10.20
N ALA A 65 0.52 -3.57 9.61
CA ALA A 65 0.75 -3.27 8.19
C ALA A 65 -0.08 -4.17 7.29
N LEU A 66 -0.17 -5.47 7.59
CA LEU A 66 -0.97 -6.43 6.84
C LEU A 66 -2.46 -6.07 6.90
N ALA A 67 -2.97 -5.70 8.07
CA ALA A 67 -4.36 -5.24 8.21
C ALA A 67 -4.65 -4.01 7.34
N LEU A 68 -3.74 -3.03 7.32
CA LEU A 68 -3.87 -1.84 6.46
C LEU A 68 -3.80 -2.19 4.97
N ALA A 69 -2.92 -3.11 4.58
CA ALA A 69 -2.80 -3.57 3.19
C ALA A 69 -4.09 -4.27 2.73
N ASN A 70 -4.73 -5.07 3.58
CA ASN A 70 -6.00 -5.73 3.30
C ASN A 70 -7.18 -4.75 3.10
N GLU A 71 -7.19 -3.62 3.82
CA GLU A 71 -8.24 -2.61 3.64
C GLU A 71 -8.20 -1.92 2.26
N ILE A 72 -7.05 -1.93 1.56
CA ILE A 72 -6.90 -1.25 0.26
C ILE A 72 -7.80 -1.90 -0.81
N PRO A 73 -7.66 -3.19 -1.15
CA PRO A 73 -8.52 -3.81 -2.17
C PRO A 73 -10.00 -3.81 -1.75
N GLU A 74 -10.32 -4.01 -0.47
CA GLU A 74 -11.70 -3.94 0.03
C GLU A 74 -12.37 -2.61 -0.30
N ARG A 75 -11.65 -1.50 -0.08
CA ARG A 75 -12.17 -0.15 -0.36
C ARG A 75 -12.21 0.17 -1.83
N ALA A 76 -11.18 -0.23 -2.58
CA ALA A 76 -11.14 -0.08 -4.03
C ALA A 76 -12.33 -0.81 -4.69
N ALA A 77 -12.70 -1.99 -4.16
CA ALA A 77 -13.81 -2.79 -4.68
C ALA A 77 -15.17 -2.07 -4.63
N LEU A 78 -15.37 -1.14 -3.70
CA LEU A 78 -16.61 -0.34 -3.58
C LEU A 78 -16.88 0.57 -4.77
N HIS A 79 -15.90 0.76 -5.64
CA HIS A 79 -16.02 1.58 -6.85
C HIS A 79 -16.46 0.77 -8.09
N PHE A 80 -16.62 -0.55 -7.97
CA PHE A 80 -17.16 -1.39 -9.03
C PHE A 80 -18.64 -1.66 -8.88
N ASN A 81 -19.36 -1.75 -10.01
CA ASN A 81 -20.70 -2.28 -10.03
C ASN A 81 -20.67 -3.76 -10.44
N ALA A 82 -21.41 -4.63 -9.74
CA ALA A 82 -21.49 -6.06 -10.04
C ALA A 82 -21.97 -6.38 -11.48
N LYS A 83 -22.55 -5.39 -12.19
CA LYS A 83 -23.01 -5.52 -13.58
C LYS A 83 -21.98 -5.05 -14.62
N ASP A 84 -20.86 -4.47 -14.19
CA ASP A 84 -19.81 -4.03 -15.11
C ASP A 84 -19.09 -5.26 -15.68
N LYS A 85 -19.20 -5.48 -17.00
CA LYS A 85 -18.51 -6.55 -17.75
C LYS A 85 -17.29 -6.03 -18.50
N GLU A 86 -16.82 -4.85 -18.16
CA GLU A 86 -15.73 -4.18 -18.87
C GLU A 86 -14.40 -4.80 -18.48
N THR A 87 -13.62 -5.20 -19.49
CA THR A 87 -12.22 -5.60 -19.30
C THR A 87 -11.39 -4.36 -19.02
N MET A 88 -10.75 -4.32 -17.86
CA MET A 88 -9.87 -3.22 -17.45
C MET A 88 -8.43 -3.57 -17.78
N HIS A 89 -7.69 -2.60 -18.32
CA HIS A 89 -6.25 -2.74 -18.53
C HIS A 89 -5.53 -2.35 -17.24
N LEU A 90 -4.71 -3.26 -16.72
CA LEU A 90 -3.93 -3.05 -15.49
C LEU A 90 -2.47 -2.86 -15.85
N SER A 91 -1.79 -2.04 -15.06
CA SER A 91 -0.34 -1.89 -15.11
C SER A 91 0.34 -3.18 -14.66
N ASP A 92 1.47 -3.51 -15.30
CA ASP A 92 2.33 -4.60 -14.82
C ASP A 92 3.10 -4.11 -13.59
N LEU A 93 2.84 -4.75 -12.44
CA LEU A 93 3.46 -4.43 -11.16
C LEU A 93 4.43 -5.54 -10.70
N ASP A 94 4.74 -6.49 -11.56
CA ASP A 94 5.68 -7.56 -11.24
C ASP A 94 7.10 -7.02 -11.08
N GLY A 95 7.80 -7.54 -10.06
CA GLY A 95 9.17 -7.11 -9.72
C GLY A 95 9.28 -5.84 -8.88
N LEU A 96 8.18 -5.13 -8.62
CA LEU A 96 8.19 -3.97 -7.72
C LEU A 96 8.32 -4.40 -6.25
N ASN A 97 9.20 -3.73 -5.51
CA ASN A 97 9.34 -3.92 -4.08
C ASN A 97 8.24 -3.17 -3.29
N LEU A 98 8.16 -3.42 -1.98
CA LEU A 98 7.14 -2.82 -1.10
C LEU A 98 7.12 -1.29 -1.16
N SER A 99 8.27 -0.62 -1.19
CA SER A 99 8.35 0.84 -1.27
C SER A 99 7.84 1.36 -2.61
N GLU A 100 8.20 0.69 -3.71
CA GLU A 100 7.76 1.05 -5.06
C GLU A 100 6.25 0.88 -5.22
N LEU A 101 5.68 -0.20 -4.67
CA LEU A 101 4.23 -0.43 -4.66
C LEU A 101 3.47 0.64 -3.85
N ILE A 102 4.02 1.08 -2.71
CA ILE A 102 3.43 2.18 -1.92
C ILE A 102 3.48 3.49 -2.72
N GLN A 103 4.61 3.80 -3.37
CA GLN A 103 4.75 5.00 -4.20
C GLN A 103 3.82 4.98 -5.41
N PHE A 104 3.63 3.80 -6.03
CA PHE A 104 2.65 3.60 -7.09
C PHE A 104 1.24 3.95 -6.59
N GLN A 105 0.83 3.39 -5.45
CA GLN A 105 -0.48 3.68 -4.84
C GLN A 105 -0.67 5.17 -4.50
N GLN A 106 0.34 5.83 -3.94
CA GLN A 106 0.27 7.27 -3.65
C GLN A 106 0.12 8.11 -4.93
N SER A 107 0.85 7.75 -5.98
CA SER A 107 0.77 8.44 -7.28
C SER A 107 -0.59 8.24 -7.93
N LEU A 108 -1.13 7.02 -7.84
CA LEU A 108 -2.47 6.67 -8.30
C LEU A 108 -3.54 7.49 -7.56
N MET A 109 -3.46 7.61 -6.24
CA MET A 109 -4.42 8.40 -5.46
C MET A 109 -4.37 9.89 -5.80
N LYS A 110 -3.18 10.46 -6.06
CA LYS A 110 -3.03 11.85 -6.53
C LYS A 110 -3.71 12.06 -7.87
N ALA A 111 -3.51 11.14 -8.82
CA ALA A 111 -4.14 11.20 -10.14
C ALA A 111 -5.67 11.08 -10.02
N TRP A 112 -6.14 10.13 -9.21
CA TRP A 112 -7.57 9.92 -8.93
C TRP A 112 -8.21 11.19 -8.37
N ALA A 113 -7.62 11.80 -7.34
CA ALA A 113 -8.14 13.04 -6.75
C ALA A 113 -8.26 14.18 -7.80
N GLY A 114 -7.31 14.27 -8.72
CA GLY A 114 -7.36 15.20 -9.85
C GLY A 114 -8.56 14.95 -10.78
N VAL A 115 -8.81 13.69 -11.13
CA VAL A 115 -9.95 13.30 -11.98
C VAL A 115 -11.30 13.54 -11.31
N GLU A 116 -11.43 13.27 -10.01
CA GLU A 116 -12.67 13.58 -9.27
C GLU A 116 -12.95 15.08 -9.20
N LYS A 117 -11.91 15.90 -9.03
CA LYS A 117 -12.05 17.36 -9.11
C LYS A 117 -12.59 17.79 -10.47
N LEU A 118 -12.00 17.28 -11.56
CA LEU A 118 -12.47 17.54 -12.92
C LEU A 118 -13.92 17.07 -13.14
N LEU A 119 -14.29 15.93 -12.55
CA LEU A 119 -15.65 15.38 -12.63
C LEU A 119 -16.65 16.29 -11.91
N LEU A 120 -16.32 16.74 -10.69
CA LEU A 120 -17.14 17.68 -9.93
C LEU A 120 -17.33 19.00 -10.69
N GLU A 121 -16.24 19.56 -11.21
CA GLU A 121 -16.28 20.78 -12.03
C GLU A 121 -17.16 20.60 -13.28
N SER A 122 -17.12 19.43 -13.92
CA SER A 122 -17.97 19.10 -15.08
C SER A 122 -19.46 19.09 -14.71
N TYR A 123 -19.82 18.55 -13.54
CA TYR A 123 -21.20 18.66 -13.03
C TYR A 123 -21.59 20.10 -12.72
N LEU A 124 -20.73 20.86 -12.06
CA LEU A 124 -21.00 22.26 -11.71
C LEU A 124 -21.24 23.12 -12.95
N ARG A 125 -20.40 22.96 -13.99
CA ARG A 125 -20.60 23.63 -15.29
C ARG A 125 -21.90 23.23 -15.94
N ARG A 126 -22.29 21.95 -15.87
CA ARG A 126 -23.57 21.45 -16.38
C ARG A 126 -24.78 22.00 -15.62
N SER A 127 -24.66 22.28 -14.32
CA SER A 127 -25.74 22.84 -13.51
C SER A 127 -25.89 24.36 -13.61
N THR A 128 -24.79 25.08 -13.86
CA THR A 128 -24.76 26.56 -13.83
C THR A 128 -24.95 27.21 -15.20
N ARG A 129 -24.68 26.50 -16.30
CA ARG A 129 -24.89 27.02 -17.66
C ARG A 129 -26.34 26.87 -18.10
N ASP A 130 -26.76 27.79 -18.97
CA ASP A 130 -28.02 27.69 -19.69
C ASP A 130 -28.15 26.30 -20.34
N ARG A 131 -29.38 25.80 -20.43
CA ARG A 131 -29.70 24.45 -20.96
C ARG A 131 -29.46 24.35 -22.48
N THR A 132 -28.51 25.10 -23.03
CA THR A 132 -28.11 25.06 -24.42
C THR A 132 -27.66 23.63 -24.76
N PRO A 133 -28.20 23.02 -25.84
CA PRO A 133 -27.91 21.63 -26.20
C PRO A 133 -26.43 21.33 -26.44
N LEU A 134 -25.65 22.35 -26.85
CA LEU A 134 -24.25 22.22 -27.23
C LEU A 134 -23.35 21.90 -26.02
N TYR A 135 -23.58 22.54 -24.87
CA TYR A 135 -22.84 22.23 -23.64
C TYR A 135 -23.14 20.82 -23.12
N ARG A 136 -24.40 20.36 -23.24
CA ARG A 136 -24.76 18.98 -22.87
C ARG A 136 -24.09 17.93 -23.77
N LYS A 137 -23.86 18.24 -25.05
CA LYS A 137 -23.14 17.37 -26.00
C LYS A 137 -21.65 17.22 -25.67
N ILE A 138 -21.03 18.18 -24.98
CA ILE A 138 -19.62 18.14 -24.57
C ILE A 138 -19.46 17.55 -23.16
N GLU A 139 -20.22 18.06 -22.20
CA GLU A 139 -20.08 17.67 -20.78
C GLU A 139 -20.52 16.22 -20.52
N THR A 140 -21.52 15.69 -21.26
CA THR A 140 -22.00 14.31 -21.03
C THR A 140 -20.95 13.25 -21.40
N PRO A 141 -20.31 13.29 -22.58
CA PRO A 141 -19.17 12.41 -22.88
C PRO A 141 -18.01 12.58 -21.91
N GLN A 142 -17.66 13.81 -21.54
CA GLN A 142 -16.57 14.08 -20.59
C GLN A 142 -16.85 13.45 -19.22
N ILE A 143 -18.04 13.64 -18.67
CA ILE A 143 -18.47 13.00 -17.42
C ILE A 143 -18.40 11.47 -17.53
N ARG A 144 -18.80 10.90 -18.66
CA ARG A 144 -18.73 9.45 -18.89
C ARG A 144 -17.27 8.96 -18.87
N LEU A 145 -16.38 9.65 -19.57
CA LEU A 145 -14.95 9.31 -19.63
C LEU A 145 -14.28 9.44 -18.25
N LEU A 146 -14.55 10.51 -17.52
CA LEU A 146 -14.00 10.72 -16.17
C LEU A 146 -14.50 9.64 -15.18
N ARG A 147 -15.77 9.22 -15.29
CA ARG A 147 -16.28 8.09 -14.50
C ARG A 147 -15.59 6.78 -14.85
N GLN A 148 -15.27 6.54 -16.13
CA GLN A 148 -14.51 5.35 -16.53
C GLN A 148 -13.11 5.35 -15.93
N LEU A 149 -12.40 6.48 -16.01
CA LEU A 149 -11.06 6.61 -15.42
C LEU A 149 -11.06 6.34 -13.91
N ILE A 150 -12.11 6.74 -13.18
CA ILE A 150 -12.25 6.41 -11.75
C ILE A 150 -12.35 4.90 -11.54
N LYS A 151 -13.05 4.16 -12.41
CA LYS A 151 -13.10 2.70 -12.33
C LYS A 151 -11.75 2.08 -12.65
N ASP A 152 -11.06 2.58 -13.67
CA ASP A 152 -9.73 2.09 -14.03
C ASP A 152 -8.74 2.31 -12.87
N PHE A 153 -8.78 3.48 -12.21
CA PHE A 153 -7.99 3.73 -11.01
C PHE A 153 -8.36 2.83 -9.84
N ALA A 154 -9.64 2.51 -9.64
CA ALA A 154 -10.05 1.54 -8.64
C ALA A 154 -9.46 0.15 -8.93
N ALA A 155 -9.34 -0.21 -10.21
CA ALA A 155 -8.79 -1.51 -10.63
C ALA A 155 -7.30 -1.58 -10.37
N GLU A 156 -6.57 -0.51 -10.68
CA GLU A 156 -5.15 -0.37 -10.36
C GLU A 156 -4.93 -0.39 -8.83
N ALA A 157 -5.79 0.28 -8.07
CA ALA A 157 -5.70 0.31 -6.61
C ALA A 157 -5.92 -1.09 -6.01
N LEU A 158 -6.91 -1.82 -6.54
CA LEU A 158 -7.18 -3.21 -6.16
C LEU A 158 -6.02 -4.13 -6.53
N HIS A 159 -5.51 -4.05 -7.76
CA HIS A 159 -4.39 -4.85 -8.24
C HIS A 159 -3.12 -4.61 -7.41
N GLY A 160 -2.72 -3.35 -7.23
CA GLY A 160 -1.58 -3.00 -6.40
C GLY A 160 -1.80 -3.33 -4.92
N GLY A 161 -3.04 -3.29 -4.44
CA GLY A 161 -3.40 -3.69 -3.08
C GLY A 161 -3.12 -5.18 -2.82
N TRP A 162 -3.50 -6.06 -3.74
CA TRP A 162 -3.17 -7.48 -3.67
C TRP A 162 -1.67 -7.75 -3.68
N LYS A 163 -0.91 -6.99 -4.49
CA LYS A 163 0.56 -7.09 -4.51
C LYS A 163 1.19 -6.63 -3.19
N LEU A 164 0.67 -5.55 -2.59
CA LEU A 164 1.11 -5.09 -1.27
C LEU A 164 0.89 -6.15 -0.19
N ILE A 165 -0.28 -6.79 -0.18
CA ILE A 165 -0.57 -7.90 0.77
C ILE A 165 0.49 -8.98 0.65
N GLY A 166 0.74 -9.49 -0.57
CA GLY A 166 1.73 -10.55 -0.78
C GLY A 166 3.15 -10.17 -0.35
N GLN A 167 3.57 -8.91 -0.54
CA GLN A 167 4.88 -8.42 -0.08
C GLN A 167 4.96 -8.34 1.45
N VAL A 168 3.89 -7.87 2.12
CA VAL A 168 3.85 -7.80 3.59
C VAL A 168 3.81 -9.21 4.21
N GLU A 169 3.04 -10.13 3.63
CA GLU A 169 3.00 -11.54 4.04
C GLU A 169 4.36 -12.21 3.88
N ALA A 170 5.06 -11.97 2.76
CA ALA A 170 6.41 -12.47 2.56
C ALA A 170 7.40 -11.96 3.63
N LEU A 171 7.33 -10.68 3.99
CA LEU A 171 8.11 -10.13 5.11
C LEU A 171 7.76 -10.78 6.46
N LEU A 172 6.49 -11.05 6.71
CA LEU A 172 6.02 -11.67 7.95
C LEU A 172 6.56 -13.10 8.08
N VAL A 173 6.57 -13.87 6.99
CA VAL A 173 7.17 -15.19 6.92
C VAL A 173 8.69 -15.13 7.14
N GLU A 174 9.39 -14.18 6.50
CA GLU A 174 10.83 -13.99 6.68
C GLU A 174 11.18 -13.78 8.17
N VAL A 175 10.47 -12.87 8.84
CA VAL A 175 10.70 -12.57 10.27
C VAL A 175 10.36 -13.77 11.16
N SER A 176 9.24 -14.45 10.91
CA SER A 176 8.84 -15.62 11.70
C SER A 176 9.80 -16.81 11.51
N SER A 177 10.43 -16.94 10.34
CA SER A 177 11.42 -17.98 10.07
C SER A 177 12.77 -17.70 10.72
N ALA A 178 13.16 -16.43 10.86
CA ALA A 178 14.37 -16.03 11.57
C ALA A 178 14.27 -16.28 13.08
N GLU A 179 13.06 -16.25 13.64
CA GLU A 179 12.77 -16.59 15.06
C GLU A 179 12.96 -18.09 15.36
N LEU A 180 12.92 -18.98 14.36
CA LEU A 180 13.06 -20.45 14.55
C LEU A 180 14.52 -20.95 14.62
N PHE A 181 15.51 -20.10 14.31
CA PHE A 181 16.92 -20.41 14.53
C PHE A 181 17.36 -20.03 15.94
N GLU A 182 16.60 -20.47 16.95
CA GLU A 182 17.10 -20.50 18.32
C GLU A 182 18.27 -21.50 18.36
N PHE A 183 19.46 -20.98 18.66
CA PHE A 183 20.67 -21.77 18.86
C PHE A 183 20.39 -22.92 19.84
N PRO A 184 20.75 -24.18 19.53
CA PRO A 184 20.76 -25.22 20.56
C PRO A 184 21.72 -24.75 21.65
N SER A 185 21.17 -24.50 22.83
CA SER A 185 21.92 -24.21 24.04
C SER A 185 22.83 -25.39 24.34
N SER A 186 24.13 -25.21 24.05
CA SER A 186 25.22 -26.06 24.54
C SER A 186 25.78 -25.52 25.84
#